data_AF-A0A932G7A5-F1
#
_entry.id   AF-A0A932G7A5-F1
#
_cell.length_a   1.000
_cell.length_b   1.000
_cell.length_c   1.000
_cell.angle_alpha   90.00
_cell.angle_beta   90.00
_cell.angle_gamma   90.00
#
_symmetry.space_group_name_H-M   'P 1'
#
loop_
_entity.id
_entity.type
_entity.pdbx_description
1 polymer ?
#
loop_
_entity_poly.entity_id
_entity_poly.type
_entity_poly.pdbx_seq_one_letter_code
_entity_poly.pdbx_strand_id
1 'polypeptide(L)'
;MVLPLALSTAACGGGDDGGDGDADADSDTDIDVDSDGDSDGDADGDADDDPPDDGAEHVFVTNTLAIGDITDGFDLDEHVTTERTDPIGCGKADGPGGIDNQLGPLVDAIVQGANLDVEPDQMIADNIADGSLLLLMRLLDVDDGSHDPSVPLYFYLGEDYDDPGNPDNNLTGDGQFLVNRSSLEDVEDVESAVIKFERGRFHEARFSTEPSLFRITVPLSTGMDLDLAVEEAQIEFAYSDDEITEGVVGGYLQIKTILEAIANMDFEDVDIPEALVRSVLGAQADIDAVGPGPVSGTSCTEETIADDCEPGQRCESGVCVEPEGRCDSLSVGLTFTAVPGEIMGVAPEDPKAQ
;
A
#
# COMPACT_ATOMS: atom_id res chain seq x y z
N MET A 1 26.78 -37.13 -11.83
CA MET A 1 25.38 -37.54 -12.09
C MET A 1 24.79 -36.40 -12.89
N VAL A 2 24.59 -36.63 -14.18
CA VAL A 2 24.35 -35.60 -15.20
C VAL A 2 22.88 -35.70 -15.60
N LEU A 3 22.13 -34.61 -15.48
CA LEU A 3 20.76 -34.47 -15.99
C LEU A 3 20.78 -33.49 -17.18
N PRO A 4 20.07 -33.78 -18.29
CA PRO A 4 20.15 -32.99 -19.50
C PRO A 4 19.10 -31.88 -19.56
N LEU A 5 19.49 -30.76 -20.18
CA LEU A 5 18.61 -29.70 -20.71
C LEU A 5 17.65 -30.24 -21.77
N ALA A 6 16.43 -29.72 -21.80
CA ALA A 6 15.57 -29.71 -22.97
C ALA A 6 14.97 -28.31 -23.17
N LEU A 7 15.45 -27.61 -24.20
CA LEU A 7 14.78 -26.45 -24.80
C LEU A 7 13.60 -26.94 -25.63
N SER A 8 12.46 -26.26 -25.55
CA SER A 8 11.37 -26.36 -26.53
C SER A 8 11.12 -24.97 -27.11
N THR A 9 11.43 -24.82 -28.40
CA THR A 9 11.01 -23.70 -29.25
C THR A 9 9.70 -24.07 -29.93
N ALA A 10 8.66 -23.27 -29.78
CA ALA A 10 7.47 -23.33 -30.61
C ALA A 10 7.37 -22.06 -31.45
N ALA A 11 7.33 -22.26 -32.76
CA ALA A 11 7.08 -21.27 -33.79
C ALA A 11 5.85 -21.71 -34.60
N CYS A 12 4.87 -20.83 -34.75
CA CYS A 12 3.82 -20.81 -35.77
C CYS A 12 3.57 -19.31 -36.06
N GLY A 13 3.79 -18.74 -37.25
CA GLY A 13 3.05 -18.96 -38.50
C GLY A 13 1.67 -18.32 -38.36
N GLY A 14 1.28 -17.20 -39.00
CA GLY A 14 1.45 -16.77 -40.39
C GLY A 14 0.06 -16.74 -41.05
N GLY A 15 -0.32 -15.65 -41.72
CA GLY A 15 -1.57 -15.50 -42.51
C GLY A 15 -2.39 -14.27 -42.06
N ASP A 16 -2.42 -13.11 -42.72
CA ASP A 16 -2.77 -12.69 -44.11
C ASP A 16 -4.24 -12.24 -44.25
N ASP A 17 -4.40 -11.16 -45.03
CA ASP A 17 -5.62 -10.60 -45.66
C ASP A 17 -6.73 -10.03 -44.75
N GLY A 18 -7.17 -8.77 -44.84
CA GLY A 18 -7.51 -7.99 -46.04
C GLY A 18 -9.03 -7.74 -46.03
N GLY A 19 -9.47 -6.49 -46.06
CA GLY A 19 -10.92 -6.19 -46.10
C GLY A 19 -11.28 -4.73 -45.91
N ASP A 20 -11.09 -3.94 -46.97
CA ASP A 20 -11.76 -2.66 -47.18
C ASP A 20 -13.29 -2.88 -47.26
N GLY A 21 -14.05 -2.04 -46.57
CA GLY A 21 -15.53 -2.07 -46.58
C GLY A 21 -16.12 -0.67 -46.38
N ASP A 22 -16.15 0.10 -47.46
CA ASP A 22 -17.03 1.26 -47.64
C ASP A 22 -18.49 0.78 -47.78
N ALA A 23 -19.42 1.38 -47.03
CA ALA A 23 -20.86 1.54 -47.31
C ALA A 23 -21.55 2.02 -46.03
N ASP A 24 -22.58 2.85 -45.99
CA ASP A 24 -23.24 3.72 -46.95
C ASP A 24 -24.05 4.71 -46.08
N ALA A 25 -24.19 5.93 -46.57
CA ALA A 25 -25.20 6.86 -46.10
C ALA A 25 -26.60 6.33 -46.45
N ASP A 26 -27.59 6.55 -45.56
CA ASP A 26 -29.05 6.65 -45.75
C ASP A 26 -29.69 6.36 -44.37
N SER A 27 -30.79 6.92 -43.89
CA SER A 27 -31.72 7.95 -44.34
C SER A 27 -32.64 8.25 -43.13
N ASP A 28 -33.25 9.43 -43.12
CA ASP A 28 -34.26 9.90 -42.16
C ASP A 28 -35.48 8.96 -41.98
N THR A 29 -36.41 9.38 -41.10
CA THR A 29 -37.84 8.97 -40.91
C THR A 29 -38.10 7.72 -40.04
N ASP A 30 -38.90 7.67 -38.95
CA ASP A 30 -40.02 8.45 -38.37
C ASP A 30 -40.11 8.09 -36.85
N ILE A 31 -40.38 8.99 -35.90
CA ILE A 31 -41.69 9.41 -35.38
C ILE A 31 -42.62 8.25 -34.93
N ASP A 32 -42.70 8.08 -33.59
CA ASP A 32 -43.92 7.99 -32.75
C ASP A 32 -44.08 6.79 -31.78
N VAL A 33 -44.14 7.16 -30.48
CA VAL A 33 -45.17 6.80 -29.48
C VAL A 33 -45.02 5.47 -28.71
N ASP A 34 -44.47 5.64 -27.50
CA ASP A 34 -44.90 5.20 -26.15
C ASP A 34 -45.86 4.01 -26.04
N SER A 35 -45.53 3.02 -25.18
CA SER A 35 -46.40 2.53 -24.08
C SER A 35 -45.86 1.21 -23.48
N ASP A 36 -44.80 1.27 -22.70
CA ASP A 36 -44.49 0.33 -21.64
C ASP A 36 -44.80 1.02 -20.31
N GLY A 37 -45.93 0.62 -19.74
CA GLY A 37 -46.35 1.09 -18.44
C GLY A 37 -45.53 0.42 -17.35
N ASP A 38 -44.47 1.08 -16.93
CA ASP A 38 -43.90 0.87 -15.61
C ASP A 38 -44.61 1.80 -14.62
N SER A 39 -44.92 1.21 -13.47
CA SER A 39 -45.85 1.70 -12.46
C SER A 39 -45.11 1.89 -11.14
N ASP A 40 -43.97 2.56 -11.19
CA ASP A 40 -43.49 3.38 -10.09
C ASP A 40 -44.07 4.79 -10.24
N GLY A 41 -44.41 5.38 -9.11
CA GLY A 41 -45.36 6.48 -9.00
C GLY A 41 -44.66 7.82 -8.88
N ASP A 42 -43.77 8.13 -9.81
CA ASP A 42 -42.81 9.23 -9.71
C ASP A 42 -42.97 10.10 -10.97
N ALA A 43 -44.07 10.86 -10.98
CA ALA A 43 -44.54 11.61 -12.14
C ALA A 43 -44.15 13.10 -12.11
N ASP A 44 -42.96 13.44 -11.64
CA ASP A 44 -42.36 14.78 -11.76
C ASP A 44 -41.42 14.95 -12.96
N GLY A 45 -40.92 13.86 -13.56
CA GLY A 45 -40.31 13.93 -14.90
C GLY A 45 -38.97 14.69 -14.96
N ASP A 46 -38.29 14.79 -13.83
CA ASP A 46 -36.88 15.07 -13.66
C ASP A 46 -36.12 13.74 -13.70
N ALA A 47 -35.59 13.40 -14.86
CA ALA A 47 -34.77 12.21 -15.09
C ALA A 47 -33.32 12.39 -14.56
N ASP A 48 -33.14 13.28 -13.59
CA ASP A 48 -31.86 13.85 -13.19
C ASP A 48 -31.78 14.20 -11.69
N ASP A 49 -32.79 13.83 -10.89
CA ASP A 49 -32.83 14.08 -9.43
C ASP A 49 -32.81 12.81 -8.56
N ASP A 50 -32.64 11.62 -9.14
CA ASP A 50 -32.14 10.49 -8.35
C ASP A 50 -30.74 10.89 -7.87
N PRO A 51 -30.50 10.99 -6.55
CA PRO A 51 -29.14 11.20 -6.06
C PRO A 51 -28.27 10.12 -6.72
N PRO A 52 -27.05 10.46 -7.17
CA PRO A 52 -26.14 9.43 -7.67
C PRO A 52 -26.19 8.28 -6.66
N ASP A 53 -26.52 7.07 -7.13
CA ASP A 53 -26.51 5.87 -6.29
C ASP A 53 -25.21 5.98 -5.48
N ASP A 54 -25.34 6.15 -4.17
CA ASP A 54 -24.19 6.11 -3.29
C ASP A 54 -23.68 4.68 -3.43
N GLY A 55 -22.58 4.52 -4.17
CA GLY A 55 -22.02 3.22 -4.46
C GLY A 55 -21.86 2.39 -3.18
N ALA A 56 -21.84 1.07 -3.33
CA ALA A 56 -21.89 0.18 -2.17
C ALA A 56 -20.68 0.39 -1.23
N GLU A 57 -20.95 0.35 0.07
CA GLU A 57 -19.90 0.28 1.09
C GLU A 57 -19.47 -1.17 1.30
N HIS A 58 -18.18 -1.44 1.13
CA HIS A 58 -17.61 -2.76 1.38
C HIS A 58 -16.56 -2.69 2.48
N VAL A 59 -16.67 -3.56 3.48
CA VAL A 59 -15.76 -3.64 4.62
C VAL A 59 -15.06 -4.99 4.63
N PHE A 60 -13.76 -4.96 4.90
CA PHE A 60 -12.91 -6.14 5.01
C PHE A 60 -12.10 -6.08 6.30
N VAL A 61 -11.73 -7.26 6.79
CA VAL A 61 -10.72 -7.44 7.82
C VAL A 61 -9.55 -8.23 7.23
N THR A 62 -8.34 -7.75 7.47
CA THR A 62 -7.11 -8.42 7.04
C THR A 62 -7.01 -9.80 7.69
N ASN A 63 -7.02 -10.84 6.86
CA ASN A 63 -6.95 -12.24 7.27
C ASN A 63 -5.50 -12.75 7.30
N THR A 64 -4.66 -12.27 6.38
CA THR A 64 -3.22 -12.53 6.42
C THR A 64 -2.48 -11.25 6.14
N LEU A 65 -1.36 -11.03 6.82
CA LEU A 65 -0.39 -9.98 6.52
C LEU A 65 0.99 -10.60 6.66
N ALA A 66 1.83 -10.47 5.64
CA ALA A 66 3.18 -11.01 5.63
C ALA A 66 4.16 -10.02 5.00
N ILE A 67 5.41 -10.10 5.41
CA ILE A 67 6.49 -9.35 4.78
C ILE A 67 6.70 -9.94 3.38
N GLY A 68 6.58 -9.09 2.37
CA GLY A 68 6.77 -9.48 0.98
C GLY A 68 8.21 -9.88 0.68
N ASP A 69 8.40 -10.67 -0.38
CA ASP A 69 9.70 -10.91 -0.96
C ASP A 69 10.15 -9.76 -1.88
N ILE A 70 11.33 -9.89 -2.50
CA ILE A 70 11.91 -8.87 -3.38
C ILE A 70 11.07 -8.55 -4.63
N THR A 71 10.00 -9.30 -4.88
CA THR A 71 9.07 -9.12 -6.00
C THR A 71 7.69 -8.62 -5.57
N ASP A 72 7.44 -8.56 -4.27
CA ASP A 72 6.22 -8.05 -3.67
C ASP A 72 6.43 -6.58 -3.31
N GLY A 73 5.94 -5.66 -4.13
CA GLY A 73 6.13 -4.22 -3.92
C GLY A 73 5.80 -3.41 -5.18
N PHE A 74 6.40 -2.23 -5.26
CA PHE A 74 6.21 -1.28 -6.36
C PHE A 74 7.56 -0.84 -6.91
N ASP A 75 7.60 -0.46 -8.17
CA ASP A 75 8.71 0.33 -8.73
C ASP A 75 8.52 1.78 -8.30
N LEU A 76 9.26 2.21 -7.27
CA LEU A 76 9.05 3.49 -6.60
C LEU A 76 9.88 4.63 -7.18
N ASP A 77 10.94 4.32 -7.93
CA ASP A 77 11.82 5.31 -8.55
C ASP A 77 11.71 5.36 -10.10
N GLU A 78 10.79 4.55 -10.66
CA GLU A 78 10.56 4.37 -12.10
C GLU A 78 11.83 3.94 -12.85
N HIS A 79 12.80 3.35 -12.17
CA HIS A 79 14.13 3.08 -12.70
C HIS A 79 14.59 1.65 -12.40
N VAL A 80 14.51 0.80 -13.42
CA VAL A 80 14.99 -0.59 -13.32
C VAL A 80 16.53 -0.67 -13.29
N THR A 81 17.07 -0.82 -12.10
CA THR A 81 18.48 -1.04 -11.81
C THR A 81 18.88 -2.49 -12.05
N THR A 82 19.63 -2.71 -13.13
CA THR A 82 20.12 -4.06 -13.51
C THR A 82 21.56 -4.32 -13.08
N GLU A 83 22.34 -3.28 -12.77
CA GLU A 83 23.75 -3.38 -12.41
C GLU A 83 24.03 -2.62 -11.10
N ARG A 84 24.79 -3.22 -10.18
CA ARG A 84 25.20 -2.57 -8.91
C ARG A 84 26.10 -1.33 -9.07
N THR A 85 26.49 -1.00 -10.28
CA THR A 85 27.25 0.22 -10.59
C THR A 85 26.35 1.35 -11.04
N ASP A 86 25.06 1.10 -11.20
CA ASP A 86 24.08 2.13 -11.44
C ASP A 86 24.08 3.11 -10.27
N PRO A 87 24.33 4.40 -10.51
CA PRO A 87 24.25 5.37 -9.45
C PRO A 87 22.83 5.45 -8.87
N ILE A 88 21.76 5.22 -9.64
CA ILE A 88 20.37 5.44 -9.20
C ILE A 88 19.97 4.38 -8.17
N GLY A 89 19.98 3.09 -8.51
CA GLY A 89 19.61 2.03 -7.57
C GLY A 89 20.66 1.66 -6.54
N CYS A 90 21.45 2.62 -6.06
CA CYS A 90 22.07 2.50 -4.73
C CYS A 90 23.02 1.31 -4.49
N GLY A 91 23.60 0.77 -5.56
CA GLY A 91 24.42 -0.44 -5.49
C GLY A 91 23.62 -1.73 -5.27
N LYS A 92 22.30 -1.63 -5.34
CA LYS A 92 21.31 -2.70 -5.40
C LYS A 92 20.93 -2.96 -6.85
N ALA A 93 20.20 -4.04 -7.06
CA ALA A 93 19.63 -4.38 -8.35
C ALA A 93 18.22 -4.81 -8.05
N ASP A 94 17.29 -4.34 -8.87
CA ASP A 94 15.88 -4.47 -8.56
C ASP A 94 15.40 -5.86 -8.94
N GLY A 95 14.26 -6.20 -8.39
CA GLY A 95 13.47 -7.32 -8.84
C GLY A 95 12.92 -7.10 -10.26
N PRO A 96 12.19 -8.10 -10.77
CA PRO A 96 11.52 -7.98 -12.06
C PRO A 96 10.61 -6.75 -12.11
N GLY A 97 10.76 -5.94 -13.17
CA GLY A 97 9.89 -4.78 -13.40
C GLY A 97 10.24 -3.53 -12.60
N GLY A 98 11.41 -3.47 -11.95
CA GLY A 98 11.82 -2.32 -11.12
C GLY A 98 11.36 -2.44 -9.67
N ILE A 99 10.56 -3.45 -9.35
CA ILE A 99 10.12 -3.69 -7.98
C ILE A 99 11.33 -4.02 -7.12
N ASP A 100 11.54 -3.24 -6.07
CA ASP A 100 12.48 -3.49 -5.01
C ASP A 100 11.69 -3.59 -3.69
N ASN A 101 11.91 -4.65 -2.93
CA ASN A 101 11.39 -4.73 -1.57
C ASN A 101 12.51 -5.26 -0.69
N GLN A 102 13.00 -4.40 0.20
CA GLN A 102 14.13 -4.70 1.06
C GLN A 102 13.70 -4.94 2.50
N LEU A 103 12.41 -4.89 2.81
CA LEU A 103 11.90 -5.15 4.15
C LEU A 103 12.22 -6.58 4.62
N GLY A 104 11.94 -7.59 3.79
CA GLY A 104 12.27 -8.99 4.10
C GLY A 104 13.77 -9.21 4.40
N PRO A 105 14.67 -8.86 3.47
CA PRO A 105 16.12 -8.92 3.69
C PRO A 105 16.61 -8.13 4.91
N LEU A 106 15.99 -6.98 5.22
CA LEU A 106 16.31 -6.19 6.41
C LEU A 106 15.92 -6.93 7.69
N VAL A 107 14.68 -7.40 7.76
CA VAL A 107 14.15 -8.13 8.92
C VAL A 107 14.99 -9.38 9.18
N ASP A 108 15.31 -10.16 8.14
CA ASP A 108 16.21 -11.31 8.22
C ASP A 108 17.58 -10.94 8.79
N ALA A 109 18.17 -9.84 8.32
CA ALA A 109 19.47 -9.37 8.78
C ALA A 109 19.46 -8.95 10.24
N ILE A 110 18.37 -8.33 10.71
CA ILE A 110 18.18 -7.94 12.12
C ILE A 110 18.02 -9.19 13.00
N VAL A 111 17.12 -10.11 12.63
CA VAL A 111 16.87 -11.35 13.39
C VAL A 111 18.15 -12.18 13.51
N GLN A 112 18.86 -12.40 12.41
CA GLN A 112 20.13 -13.12 12.40
C GLN A 112 21.24 -12.37 13.15
N GLY A 113 21.33 -11.06 12.97
CA GLY A 113 22.36 -10.22 13.58
C GLY A 113 22.23 -10.08 15.10
N ALA A 114 21.00 -10.01 15.59
CA ALA A 114 20.68 -9.95 17.03
C ALA A 114 20.51 -11.34 17.66
N ASN A 115 20.58 -12.42 16.88
CA ASN A 115 20.36 -13.81 17.33
C ASN A 115 19.04 -13.95 18.09
N LEU A 116 17.98 -13.38 17.53
CA LEU A 116 16.62 -13.48 18.06
C LEU A 116 16.01 -14.80 17.59
N ASP A 117 15.33 -15.51 18.50
CA ASP A 117 14.57 -16.72 18.20
C ASP A 117 13.11 -16.33 17.92
N VAL A 118 12.92 -15.45 16.92
CA VAL A 118 11.61 -14.91 16.52
C VAL A 118 11.45 -15.03 15.02
N GLU A 119 10.24 -15.36 14.58
CA GLU A 119 9.83 -15.38 13.18
C GLU A 119 8.78 -14.27 12.98
N PRO A 120 9.16 -13.10 12.44
CA PRO A 120 8.28 -11.92 12.40
C PRO A 120 6.95 -12.15 11.68
N ASP A 121 6.94 -12.89 10.56
CA ASP A 121 5.69 -13.25 9.88
C ASP A 121 4.79 -14.12 10.76
N GLN A 122 5.37 -15.05 11.53
CA GLN A 122 4.61 -15.87 12.48
C GLN A 122 4.05 -15.02 13.62
N MET A 123 4.79 -14.02 14.10
CA MET A 123 4.29 -13.09 15.12
C MET A 123 3.12 -12.24 14.60
N ILE A 124 3.21 -11.72 13.38
CA ILE A 124 2.11 -10.98 12.75
C ILE A 124 0.89 -11.90 12.56
N ALA A 125 1.11 -13.12 12.07
CA ALA A 125 0.05 -14.11 11.89
C ALA A 125 -0.61 -14.49 13.24
N ASP A 126 0.17 -14.67 14.30
CA ASP A 126 -0.32 -14.97 15.64
C ASP A 126 -1.18 -13.81 16.19
N ASN A 127 -0.73 -12.56 15.99
CA ASN A 127 -1.47 -11.37 16.42
C ASN A 127 -2.79 -11.16 15.63
N ILE A 128 -2.82 -11.52 14.35
CA ILE A 128 -4.07 -11.52 13.57
C ILE A 128 -4.99 -12.62 14.05
N ALA A 129 -4.46 -13.84 14.24
CA ALA A 129 -5.24 -15.00 14.65
C ALA A 129 -5.81 -14.87 16.08
N ASP A 130 -5.13 -14.17 16.98
CA ASP A 130 -5.60 -13.94 18.35
C ASP A 130 -6.45 -12.66 18.50
N GLY A 131 -6.62 -11.89 17.42
CA GLY A 131 -7.42 -10.66 17.38
C GLY A 131 -6.74 -9.45 18.02
N SER A 132 -5.46 -9.52 18.39
CA SER A 132 -4.71 -8.36 18.89
C SER A 132 -4.32 -7.37 17.80
N LEU A 133 -4.26 -7.82 16.54
CA LEU A 133 -4.11 -7.00 15.36
C LEU A 133 -5.28 -7.23 14.40
N LEU A 134 -6.26 -6.34 14.45
CA LEU A 134 -7.37 -6.29 13.49
C LEU A 134 -7.18 -5.06 12.62
N LEU A 135 -6.79 -5.24 11.36
CA LEU A 135 -6.70 -4.16 10.38
C LEU A 135 -7.96 -4.23 9.51
N LEU A 136 -8.79 -3.19 9.57
CA LEU A 136 -10.01 -3.07 8.79
C LEU A 136 -9.75 -2.21 7.56
N MET A 137 -10.36 -2.58 6.45
CA MET A 137 -10.38 -1.82 5.20
C MET A 137 -11.83 -1.48 4.86
N ARG A 138 -12.09 -0.23 4.50
CA ARG A 138 -13.41 0.24 4.08
C ARG A 138 -13.30 0.90 2.72
N LEU A 139 -13.96 0.31 1.73
CA LEU A 139 -14.19 0.89 0.42
C LEU A 139 -15.54 1.60 0.43
N LEU A 140 -15.58 2.83 -0.05
CA LEU A 140 -16.80 3.60 -0.22
C LEU A 140 -17.10 3.81 -1.69
N ASP A 141 -18.37 4.07 -1.99
CA ASP A 141 -18.83 4.46 -3.32
C ASP A 141 -18.43 3.43 -4.41
N VAL A 142 -18.53 2.13 -4.11
CA VAL A 142 -18.23 1.07 -5.09
C VAL A 142 -19.45 0.83 -6.00
N ASP A 143 -19.38 1.34 -7.22
CA ASP A 143 -20.45 1.17 -8.23
C ASP A 143 -20.26 -0.14 -9.03
N ASP A 144 -19.01 -0.43 -9.41
CA ASP A 144 -18.64 -1.62 -10.18
C ASP A 144 -17.27 -2.13 -9.74
N GLY A 145 -17.25 -3.22 -8.96
CA GLY A 145 -16.02 -3.88 -8.48
C GLY A 145 -15.07 -4.37 -9.58
N SER A 146 -15.45 -4.28 -10.86
CA SER A 146 -14.58 -4.52 -12.01
C SER A 146 -14.04 -3.24 -12.65
N HIS A 147 -14.82 -2.15 -12.70
CA HIS A 147 -14.51 -0.92 -13.42
C HIS A 147 -15.11 0.31 -12.74
N ASP A 148 -14.36 0.86 -11.79
CA ASP A 148 -14.77 2.04 -11.04
C ASP A 148 -13.62 3.03 -10.98
N PRO A 149 -13.76 4.25 -11.55
CA PRO A 149 -12.66 5.19 -11.63
C PRO A 149 -12.34 5.89 -10.30
N SER A 150 -13.19 5.80 -9.28
CA SER A 150 -13.06 6.61 -8.06
C SER A 150 -13.68 5.95 -6.83
N VAL A 151 -12.90 5.10 -6.16
CA VAL A 151 -13.29 4.39 -4.94
C VAL A 151 -12.34 4.79 -3.81
N PRO A 152 -12.80 5.56 -2.82
CA PRO A 152 -12.02 5.85 -1.62
C PRO A 152 -11.76 4.58 -0.79
N LEU A 153 -10.53 4.42 -0.28
CA LEU A 153 -10.15 3.35 0.63
C LEU A 153 -9.64 3.93 1.95
N TYR A 154 -10.18 3.44 3.06
CA TYR A 154 -9.79 3.82 4.42
C TYR A 154 -9.32 2.61 5.20
N PHE A 155 -8.32 2.80 6.07
CA PHE A 155 -7.86 1.77 7.00
C PHE A 155 -8.10 2.16 8.44
N TYR A 156 -8.43 1.16 9.26
CA TYR A 156 -8.63 1.33 10.69
C TYR A 156 -7.97 0.19 11.45
N LEU A 157 -7.50 0.47 12.66
CA LEU A 157 -7.34 -0.57 13.67
C LEU A 157 -8.72 -0.88 14.23
N GLY A 158 -9.05 -2.16 14.35
CA GLY A 158 -10.33 -2.67 14.83
C GLY A 158 -10.24 -3.25 16.23
N GLU A 159 -11.40 -3.38 16.86
CA GLU A 159 -11.64 -4.20 18.04
C GLU A 159 -12.81 -5.14 17.73
N ASP A 160 -12.68 -6.41 18.09
CA ASP A 160 -13.77 -7.40 17.99
C ASP A 160 -14.99 -6.92 18.79
N TYR A 161 -16.15 -6.89 18.14
CA TYR A 161 -17.41 -6.44 18.74
C TYR A 161 -18.32 -7.58 19.17
N ASP A 162 -18.41 -8.65 18.37
CA ASP A 162 -19.44 -9.68 18.52
C ASP A 162 -19.04 -10.81 19.48
N ASP A 163 -17.75 -11.20 19.55
CA ASP A 163 -17.28 -12.19 20.52
C ASP A 163 -15.79 -12.00 20.93
N PRO A 164 -15.46 -10.93 21.69
CA PRO A 164 -14.07 -10.62 22.08
C PRO A 164 -13.30 -11.72 22.84
N GLY A 165 -14.01 -12.75 23.31
CA GLY A 165 -13.42 -13.90 24.00
C GLY A 165 -13.04 -15.07 23.07
N ASN A 166 -13.33 -14.97 21.78
CA ASN A 166 -13.21 -16.04 20.81
C ASN A 166 -12.83 -15.51 19.42
N PRO A 167 -11.56 -15.16 19.17
CA PRO A 167 -11.13 -14.50 17.94
C PRO A 167 -11.28 -15.37 16.67
N ASP A 168 -11.61 -16.66 16.81
CA ASP A 168 -11.82 -17.59 15.70
C ASP A 168 -12.97 -17.16 14.74
N ASN A 169 -13.88 -16.29 15.18
CA ASN A 169 -14.96 -15.74 14.35
C ASN A 169 -14.52 -14.55 13.49
N ASN A 170 -13.48 -13.80 13.90
CA ASN A 170 -13.10 -12.55 13.26
C ASN A 170 -12.75 -12.73 11.78
N LEU A 171 -12.19 -13.89 11.42
CA LEU A 171 -11.67 -14.16 10.08
C LEU A 171 -12.60 -15.04 9.24
N THR A 172 -13.87 -15.21 9.64
CA THR A 172 -14.83 -16.07 8.90
C THR A 172 -15.62 -15.35 7.81
N GLY A 173 -15.45 -14.02 7.66
CA GLY A 173 -16.24 -13.21 6.73
C GLY A 173 -17.52 -12.61 7.33
N ASP A 174 -17.87 -12.96 8.57
CA ASP A 174 -19.09 -12.50 9.27
C ASP A 174 -18.75 -11.65 10.51
N GLY A 175 -17.47 -11.27 10.69
CA GLY A 175 -16.98 -10.57 11.87
C GLY A 175 -17.53 -9.15 11.97
N GLN A 176 -17.86 -8.72 13.20
CA GLN A 176 -18.30 -7.37 13.49
C GLN A 176 -17.26 -6.64 14.33
N PHE A 177 -16.96 -5.39 13.97
CA PHE A 177 -15.84 -4.66 14.55
C PHE A 177 -16.22 -3.25 15.00
N LEU A 178 -15.52 -2.76 16.01
CA LEU A 178 -15.48 -1.35 16.37
C LEU A 178 -14.18 -0.74 15.86
N VAL A 179 -14.23 0.47 15.30
CA VAL A 179 -13.05 1.23 14.92
C VAL A 179 -12.35 1.75 16.17
N ASN A 180 -11.07 1.45 16.31
CA ASN A 180 -10.23 2.03 17.34
C ASN A 180 -10.11 3.54 17.12
N ARG A 181 -10.31 4.30 18.21
CA ARG A 181 -10.28 5.77 18.21
C ARG A 181 -8.94 6.34 17.74
N SER A 182 -7.82 5.62 17.92
CA SER A 182 -6.50 6.09 17.48
C SER A 182 -6.35 6.09 15.95
N SER A 183 -7.24 5.43 15.23
CA SER A 183 -7.25 5.40 13.77
C SER A 183 -8.06 6.54 13.14
N LEU A 184 -8.60 7.46 13.95
CA LEU A 184 -9.43 8.58 13.49
C LEU A 184 -8.80 9.92 13.87
N GLU A 185 -8.87 10.90 12.97
CA GLU A 185 -8.54 12.30 13.24
C GLU A 185 -9.64 12.98 14.07
N ASP A 186 -10.89 12.61 13.84
CA ASP A 186 -12.08 12.99 14.61
C ASP A 186 -12.87 11.75 15.04
N VAL A 187 -12.83 11.48 16.34
CA VAL A 187 -13.49 10.32 16.96
C VAL A 187 -15.02 10.29 16.84
N GLU A 188 -15.65 11.39 16.42
CA GLU A 188 -17.10 11.45 16.12
C GLU A 188 -17.42 11.15 14.66
N ASP A 189 -16.39 11.03 13.80
CA ASP A 189 -16.52 10.82 12.36
C ASP A 189 -15.68 9.63 11.89
N VAL A 190 -16.34 8.54 11.50
CA VAL A 190 -15.67 7.33 11.02
C VAL A 190 -14.95 7.56 9.69
N GLU A 191 -15.32 8.57 8.90
CA GLU A 191 -14.66 8.90 7.62
C GLU A 191 -13.36 9.66 7.82
N SER A 192 -13.07 10.10 9.05
CA SER A 192 -11.84 10.83 9.40
C SER A 192 -10.62 9.91 9.60
N ALA A 193 -10.55 8.78 8.90
CA ALA A 193 -9.47 7.82 9.06
C ALA A 193 -8.09 8.48 8.84
N VAL A 194 -7.15 8.20 9.74
CA VAL A 194 -5.76 8.67 9.65
C VAL A 194 -5.07 8.11 8.41
N ILE A 195 -5.41 6.88 8.03
CA ILE A 195 -4.91 6.22 6.83
C ILE A 195 -6.03 6.21 5.79
N LYS A 196 -5.87 7.01 4.72
CA LYS A 196 -6.86 7.11 3.66
C LYS A 196 -6.23 7.32 2.27
N PHE A 197 -6.90 6.75 1.28
CA PHE A 197 -6.58 6.82 -0.13
C PHE A 197 -7.82 7.29 -0.86
N GLU A 198 -7.93 8.60 -1.07
CA GLU A 198 -9.14 9.23 -1.63
C GLU A 198 -9.34 8.95 -3.12
N ARG A 199 -8.33 8.35 -3.78
CA ARG A 199 -8.30 8.10 -5.23
C ARG A 199 -7.88 6.67 -5.55
N GLY A 200 -8.65 5.72 -5.05
CA GLY A 200 -8.60 4.35 -5.54
C GLY A 200 -9.41 4.18 -6.82
N ARG A 201 -9.15 3.09 -7.55
CA ARG A 201 -9.93 2.71 -8.74
C ARG A 201 -9.89 1.21 -8.96
N PHE A 202 -10.98 0.67 -9.50
CA PHE A 202 -11.06 -0.66 -10.08
C PHE A 202 -10.82 -0.64 -11.58
N HIS A 203 -9.98 -1.55 -12.06
CA HIS A 203 -9.83 -1.87 -13.48
C HIS A 203 -9.62 -3.37 -13.65
N GLU A 204 -10.47 -4.03 -14.43
CA GLU A 204 -10.46 -5.49 -14.62
C GLU A 204 -10.44 -6.27 -13.29
N ALA A 205 -11.24 -5.84 -12.32
CA ALA A 205 -11.34 -6.43 -10.98
C ALA A 205 -10.05 -6.37 -10.14
N ARG A 206 -9.15 -5.44 -10.49
CA ARG A 206 -8.01 -5.06 -9.66
C ARG A 206 -8.18 -3.64 -9.15
N PHE A 207 -8.06 -3.49 -7.85
CA PHE A 207 -8.00 -2.19 -7.20
C PHE A 207 -6.56 -1.65 -7.25
N SER A 208 -6.42 -0.35 -7.40
CA SER A 208 -5.15 0.38 -7.28
C SER A 208 -5.37 1.77 -6.70
N THR A 209 -4.41 2.32 -5.94
CA THR A 209 -4.45 3.69 -5.43
C THR A 209 -3.36 4.58 -6.04
N GLU A 210 -3.56 5.90 -6.01
CA GLU A 210 -2.42 6.83 -6.09
C GLU A 210 -1.54 6.74 -4.82
N PRO A 211 -0.26 7.17 -4.87
CA PRO A 211 0.59 7.25 -3.69
C PRO A 211 0.01 8.15 -2.59
N SER A 212 0.06 7.69 -1.34
CA SER A 212 -0.37 8.43 -0.14
C SER A 212 0.51 8.07 1.07
N LEU A 213 0.28 8.69 2.22
CA LEU A 213 0.93 8.30 3.46
C LEU A 213 0.18 7.13 4.12
N PHE A 214 0.88 6.03 4.41
CA PHE A 214 0.35 4.93 5.20
C PHE A 214 1.06 4.88 6.55
N ARG A 215 0.36 5.29 7.62
CA ARG A 215 0.92 5.31 8.97
C ARG A 215 0.20 4.34 9.90
N ILE A 216 0.90 3.31 10.38
CA ILE A 216 0.37 2.33 11.32
C ILE A 216 1.24 2.26 12.57
N THR A 217 0.59 2.18 13.72
CA THR A 217 1.25 1.88 15.00
C THR A 217 0.91 0.45 15.39
N VAL A 218 1.90 -0.44 15.30
CA VAL A 218 1.74 -1.88 15.60
C VAL A 218 2.18 -2.15 17.04
N PRO A 219 1.30 -2.63 17.92
CA PRO A 219 1.71 -3.07 19.24
C PRO A 219 2.53 -4.35 19.13
N LEU A 220 3.79 -4.31 19.56
CA LEU A 220 4.67 -5.50 19.54
C LEU A 220 4.58 -6.28 20.86
N SER A 221 4.37 -5.58 21.97
CA SER A 221 4.12 -6.15 23.30
C SER A 221 3.63 -5.06 24.27
N THR A 222 3.41 -5.40 25.54
CA THR A 222 2.97 -4.42 26.56
C THR A 222 3.93 -3.25 26.69
N GLY A 223 3.51 -2.06 26.22
CA GLY A 223 4.28 -0.82 26.32
C GLY A 223 5.32 -0.63 25.20
N MET A 224 5.34 -1.50 24.18
CA MET A 224 6.17 -1.33 22.99
C MET A 224 5.30 -1.23 21.74
N ASP A 225 5.36 -0.06 21.11
CA ASP A 225 4.67 0.22 19.86
C ASP A 225 5.69 0.50 18.75
N LEU A 226 5.48 -0.10 17.58
CA LEU A 226 6.22 0.19 16.37
C LEU A 226 5.41 1.15 15.50
N ASP A 227 5.84 2.41 15.44
CA ASP A 227 5.27 3.40 14.54
C ASP A 227 5.95 3.33 13.17
N LEU A 228 5.19 2.93 12.15
CA LEU A 228 5.62 2.85 10.76
C LEU A 228 4.90 3.95 9.98
N ALA A 229 5.67 4.82 9.33
CA ALA A 229 5.17 5.79 8.37
C ALA A 229 5.76 5.45 7.00
N VAL A 230 4.99 4.72 6.20
CA VAL A 230 5.34 4.35 4.82
C VAL A 230 4.93 5.51 3.92
N GLU A 231 5.94 6.18 3.37
CA GLU A 231 5.80 7.29 2.44
C GLU A 231 5.53 6.75 1.03
N GLU A 232 4.79 7.52 0.24
CA GLU A 232 4.35 7.15 -1.12
C GLU A 232 3.78 5.73 -1.20
N ALA A 233 3.05 5.34 -0.15
CA ALA A 233 2.39 4.07 -0.06
C ALA A 233 1.36 3.94 -1.20
N GLN A 234 1.35 2.80 -1.84
CA GLN A 234 0.40 2.37 -2.85
C GLN A 234 -0.19 1.04 -2.42
N ILE A 235 -1.44 0.82 -2.82
CA ILE A 235 -2.16 -0.42 -2.55
C ILE A 235 -2.69 -0.96 -3.86
N GLU A 236 -2.44 -2.24 -4.07
CA GLU A 236 -3.06 -3.01 -5.15
C GLU A 236 -3.65 -4.28 -4.60
N PHE A 237 -4.83 -4.68 -5.09
CA PHE A 237 -5.37 -6.00 -4.77
C PHE A 237 -6.32 -6.53 -5.84
N ALA A 238 -6.43 -7.85 -5.90
CA ALA A 238 -7.45 -8.55 -6.67
C ALA A 238 -8.75 -8.62 -5.85
N TYR A 239 -9.85 -8.23 -6.48
CA TYR A 239 -11.17 -8.17 -5.90
C TYR A 239 -12.11 -9.17 -6.58
N SER A 240 -12.65 -10.12 -5.85
CA SER A 240 -13.54 -11.14 -6.41
C SER A 240 -14.53 -11.62 -5.36
N ASP A 241 -15.80 -11.75 -5.73
CA ASP A 241 -16.86 -12.31 -4.88
C ASP A 241 -16.91 -11.66 -3.48
N ASP A 242 -16.65 -10.35 -3.41
CA ASP A 242 -16.58 -9.59 -2.16
C ASP A 242 -15.49 -10.07 -1.19
N GLU A 243 -14.40 -10.62 -1.72
CA GLU A 243 -13.19 -10.99 -0.97
C GLU A 243 -11.94 -10.36 -1.61
N ILE A 244 -10.89 -10.18 -0.80
CA ILE A 244 -9.56 -9.81 -1.27
C ILE A 244 -8.65 -11.03 -1.18
N THR A 245 -8.42 -11.68 -2.32
CA THR A 245 -7.67 -12.94 -2.37
C THR A 245 -6.16 -12.75 -2.44
N GLU A 246 -5.72 -11.58 -2.89
CA GLU A 246 -4.31 -11.21 -3.04
C GLU A 246 -4.22 -9.69 -3.03
N GLY A 247 -3.44 -9.13 -2.11
CA GLY A 247 -3.17 -7.70 -2.03
C GLY A 247 -1.72 -7.43 -1.69
N VAL A 248 -1.25 -6.26 -2.11
CA VAL A 248 0.06 -5.71 -1.80
C VAL A 248 -0.15 -4.28 -1.32
N VAL A 249 0.49 -3.94 -0.20
CA VAL A 249 0.73 -2.55 0.21
C VAL A 249 2.23 -2.33 0.22
N GLY A 250 2.68 -1.25 -0.40
CA GLY A 250 4.10 -0.97 -0.50
C GLY A 250 4.37 0.51 -0.72
N GLY A 251 5.60 0.92 -0.48
CA GLY A 251 6.05 2.32 -0.47
C GLY A 251 7.48 2.35 0.08
N TYR A 252 7.92 3.46 0.65
CA TYR A 252 9.25 3.51 1.25
C TYR A 252 9.26 4.01 2.70
N LEU A 253 10.24 3.53 3.46
CA LEU A 253 10.54 4.00 4.80
C LEU A 253 11.87 4.75 4.78
N GLN A 254 11.86 5.99 5.28
CA GLN A 254 13.10 6.71 5.51
C GLN A 254 13.90 6.03 6.63
N ILE A 255 15.19 5.78 6.41
CA ILE A 255 16.10 5.18 7.39
C ILE A 255 16.05 5.93 8.73
N LYS A 256 15.92 7.26 8.67
CA LYS A 256 15.80 8.11 9.86
C LYS A 256 14.58 7.74 10.70
N THR A 257 13.41 7.55 10.08
CA THR A 257 12.18 7.14 10.75
C THR A 257 12.34 5.77 11.40
N ILE A 258 12.97 4.82 10.70
CA ILE A 258 13.25 3.48 11.26
C ILE A 258 14.18 3.59 12.49
N LEU A 259 15.22 4.42 12.42
CA LEU A 259 16.14 4.62 13.55
C LEU A 259 15.43 5.28 14.75
N GLU A 260 14.55 6.26 14.50
CA GLU A 260 13.74 6.90 15.54
C GLU A 260 12.77 5.90 16.18
N ALA A 261 12.11 5.06 15.38
CA ALA A 261 11.25 3.99 15.87
C ALA A 261 12.01 2.99 16.75
N ILE A 262 13.16 2.48 16.28
CA ILE A 262 14.00 1.56 17.05
C ILE A 262 14.55 2.21 18.32
N ALA A 263 14.92 3.49 18.28
CA ALA A 263 15.43 4.20 19.46
C ALA A 263 14.34 4.44 20.52
N ASN A 264 13.07 4.49 20.12
CA ASN A 264 11.93 4.62 21.03
C ASN A 264 11.48 3.26 21.59
N MET A 265 11.95 2.15 21.04
CA MET A 265 11.68 0.82 21.60
C MET A 265 12.56 0.56 22.83
N ASP A 266 11.92 0.34 23.98
CA ASP A 266 12.60 -0.05 25.21
C ASP A 266 12.80 -1.57 25.23
N PHE A 267 13.91 -2.02 24.66
CA PHE A 267 14.33 -3.41 24.81
C PHE A 267 14.95 -3.57 26.20
N GLU A 268 14.13 -3.95 27.19
CA GLU A 268 14.47 -4.01 28.63
C GLU A 268 15.84 -4.65 28.96
N ASP A 269 16.41 -5.47 28.07
CA ASP A 269 17.72 -6.12 28.22
C ASP A 269 18.63 -6.13 26.96
N VAL A 270 18.31 -5.40 25.88
CA VAL A 270 19.07 -5.43 24.61
C VAL A 270 19.40 -4.03 24.10
N ASP A 271 20.61 -3.55 24.41
CA ASP A 271 21.17 -2.37 23.74
C ASP A 271 21.54 -2.73 22.29
N ILE A 272 20.67 -2.40 21.33
CA ILE A 272 20.99 -2.49 19.90
C ILE A 272 21.85 -1.26 19.54
N PRO A 273 23.14 -1.43 19.17
CA PRO A 273 23.97 -0.28 18.86
C PRO A 273 23.46 0.45 17.62
N GLU A 274 23.21 1.76 17.71
CA GLU A 274 22.77 2.58 16.57
C GLU A 274 23.67 2.40 15.34
N ALA A 275 24.98 2.23 15.55
CA ALA A 275 25.94 1.97 14.48
C ALA A 275 25.69 0.64 13.75
N LEU A 276 25.20 -0.39 14.44
CA LEU A 276 24.79 -1.65 13.82
C LEU A 276 23.54 -1.43 12.97
N VAL A 277 22.51 -0.78 13.52
CA VAL A 277 21.26 -0.50 12.82
C VAL A 277 21.52 0.34 11.58
N ARG A 278 22.29 1.42 11.68
CA ARG A 278 22.72 2.23 10.52
C ARG A 278 23.51 1.42 9.50
N SER A 279 24.37 0.51 9.95
CA SER A 279 25.15 -0.34 9.04
C SER A 279 24.28 -1.37 8.31
N VAL A 280 23.24 -1.90 8.95
CA VAL A 280 22.30 -2.84 8.33
C VAL A 280 21.37 -2.08 7.39
N LEU A 281 20.75 -0.99 7.87
CA LEU A 281 19.85 -0.15 7.08
C LEU A 281 20.55 0.43 5.86
N GLY A 282 21.73 1.03 6.00
CA GLY A 282 22.48 1.54 4.86
C GLY A 282 23.01 0.44 3.91
N ALA A 283 23.02 -0.82 4.34
CA ALA A 283 23.30 -1.95 3.44
C ALA A 283 22.05 -2.47 2.74
N GLN A 284 20.85 -2.07 3.17
CA GLN A 284 19.57 -2.47 2.56
C GLN A 284 18.90 -1.34 1.79
N ALA A 285 19.14 -0.10 2.15
CA ALA A 285 18.62 1.06 1.46
C ALA A 285 18.95 1.01 -0.03
N ASP A 286 17.91 1.24 -0.81
CA ASP A 286 17.86 1.07 -2.26
C ASP A 286 17.22 2.28 -2.95
N ILE A 287 16.45 3.07 -2.21
CA ILE A 287 15.79 4.27 -2.72
C ILE A 287 16.53 5.53 -2.28
N ASP A 288 16.75 6.40 -3.26
CA ASP A 288 17.16 7.79 -3.06
C ASP A 288 15.89 8.64 -3.00
N ALA A 289 15.30 8.82 -1.82
CA ALA A 289 14.03 9.58 -1.69
C ALA A 289 14.20 11.05 -2.10
N VAL A 290 15.45 11.52 -2.15
CA VAL A 290 15.82 12.76 -2.81
C VAL A 290 16.34 12.41 -4.19
N GLY A 291 15.64 12.83 -5.24
CA GLY A 291 16.09 12.60 -6.61
C GLY A 291 17.52 13.14 -6.85
N PRO A 292 18.31 12.50 -7.73
CA PRO A 292 19.69 12.88 -7.94
C PRO A 292 19.78 14.34 -8.36
N GLY A 293 20.55 15.13 -7.63
CA GLY A 293 20.79 16.53 -7.98
C GLY A 293 21.36 16.69 -9.38
N PRO A 294 21.25 17.89 -9.96
CA PRO A 294 21.89 18.19 -11.23
C PRO A 294 23.40 17.90 -11.14
N VAL A 295 23.82 16.76 -11.73
CA VAL A 295 25.20 16.27 -11.73
C VAL A 295 26.17 17.11 -12.60
N SER A 296 25.71 18.23 -13.14
CA SER A 296 26.49 19.01 -14.11
C SER A 296 26.39 20.52 -13.95
N GLY A 297 27.35 21.08 -13.22
CA GLY A 297 27.81 22.46 -13.45
C GLY A 297 26.92 23.59 -12.93
N THR A 298 25.83 23.31 -12.23
CA THR A 298 25.06 24.33 -11.51
C THR A 298 25.83 24.70 -10.24
N SER A 299 26.51 25.84 -10.29
CA SER A 299 27.18 26.37 -9.11
C SER A 299 26.14 26.92 -8.16
N CYS A 300 25.92 26.27 -7.02
CA CYS A 300 25.05 26.81 -5.99
C CYS A 300 25.81 27.77 -5.06
N THR A 301 25.07 28.57 -4.32
CA THR A 301 25.53 29.32 -3.14
C THR A 301 24.52 29.16 -2.03
N GLU A 302 24.86 29.47 -0.77
CA GLU A 302 23.89 29.44 0.34
C GLU A 302 22.63 30.28 0.05
N GLU A 303 22.74 31.32 -0.77
CA GLU A 303 21.64 32.21 -1.15
C GLU A 303 20.77 31.67 -2.29
N THR A 304 21.30 30.71 -3.07
CA THR A 304 20.65 30.19 -4.27
C THR A 304 20.25 28.72 -4.16
N ILE A 305 20.42 28.08 -3.00
CA ILE A 305 20.07 26.68 -2.76
C ILE A 305 18.64 26.36 -3.24
N ALA A 306 17.67 27.21 -2.91
CA ALA A 306 16.27 26.97 -3.25
C ALA A 306 15.97 27.02 -4.76
N ASP A 307 16.84 27.66 -5.55
CA ASP A 307 16.67 27.85 -6.99
C ASP A 307 17.60 26.95 -7.81
N ASP A 308 18.78 26.64 -7.29
CA ASP A 308 19.85 25.92 -7.99
C ASP A 308 19.94 24.43 -7.61
N CYS A 309 19.34 24.04 -6.48
CA CYS A 309 19.35 22.67 -5.98
C CYS A 309 17.92 22.14 -5.82
N GLU A 310 17.77 20.82 -5.94
CA GLU A 310 16.49 20.16 -5.69
C GLU A 310 16.13 20.22 -4.19
N PRO A 311 14.83 20.16 -3.85
CA PRO A 311 14.39 20.07 -2.46
C PRO A 311 15.14 18.97 -1.70
N GLY A 312 15.61 19.28 -0.48
CA GLY A 312 16.39 18.35 0.35
C GLY A 312 17.90 18.43 0.18
N GLN A 313 18.40 19.10 -0.87
CA GLN A 313 19.83 19.26 -1.11
C GLN A 313 20.42 20.46 -0.36
N ARG A 314 21.72 20.41 -0.07
CA ARG A 314 22.50 21.55 0.44
C ARG A 314 23.58 21.95 -0.53
N CYS A 315 23.96 23.23 -0.51
CA CYS A 315 25.13 23.66 -1.25
C CYS A 315 26.41 23.39 -0.46
N GLU A 316 27.27 22.49 -0.94
CA GLU A 316 28.58 22.23 -0.33
C GLU A 316 29.69 22.50 -1.35
N SER A 317 30.56 23.45 -1.03
CA SER A 317 31.67 23.88 -1.91
C SER A 317 31.22 24.33 -3.31
N GLY A 318 30.02 24.90 -3.42
CA GLY A 318 29.48 25.41 -4.68
C GLY A 318 28.88 24.35 -5.58
N VAL A 319 28.57 23.17 -5.04
CA VAL A 319 27.87 22.08 -5.73
C VAL A 319 26.71 21.63 -4.85
N CYS A 320 25.54 21.39 -5.46
CA CYS A 320 24.43 20.77 -4.75
C CYS A 320 24.84 19.35 -4.35
N VAL A 321 24.77 19.05 -3.06
CA VAL A 321 25.05 17.74 -2.49
C VAL A 321 23.87 17.33 -1.63
N GLU A 322 23.50 16.05 -1.62
CA GLU A 322 22.58 15.57 -0.59
C GLU A 322 23.28 15.61 0.79
N PRO A 323 22.70 16.31 1.79
CA PRO A 323 23.27 16.42 3.13
C PRO A 323 23.36 15.10 3.90
N GLU A 324 22.42 14.20 3.60
CA GLU A 324 22.28 12.83 4.09
C GLU A 324 22.35 11.95 2.83
N GLY A 325 23.31 11.02 2.80
CA GLY A 325 23.77 10.42 1.55
C GLY A 325 22.65 9.74 0.77
N ARG A 326 22.79 9.75 -0.56
CA ARG A 326 22.03 8.91 -1.49
C ARG A 326 21.74 7.55 -0.88
N CYS A 327 20.54 7.02 -1.14
CA CYS A 327 20.11 5.72 -0.61
C CYS A 327 19.76 5.79 0.88
N ASP A 328 18.84 6.70 1.22
CA ASP A 328 18.41 6.96 2.59
C ASP A 328 17.04 6.36 2.91
N SER A 329 16.47 5.63 1.97
CA SER A 329 15.15 5.05 2.07
C SER A 329 15.17 3.57 1.69
N LEU A 330 14.23 2.85 2.28
CA LEU A 330 14.07 1.41 2.12
C LEU A 330 12.72 1.16 1.47
N SER A 331 12.72 0.52 0.32
CA SER A 331 11.51 -0.04 -0.27
C SER A 331 10.86 -1.07 0.66
N VAL A 332 9.55 -0.97 0.83
CA VAL A 332 8.77 -1.90 1.64
C VAL A 332 7.59 -2.43 0.84
N GLY A 333 7.34 -3.72 0.98
CA GLY A 333 6.15 -4.38 0.48
C GLY A 333 5.65 -5.41 1.48
N LEU A 334 4.34 -5.36 1.75
CA LEU A 334 3.62 -6.33 2.55
C LEU A 334 2.55 -6.96 1.67
N THR A 335 2.41 -8.29 1.75
CA THR A 335 1.34 -9.02 1.08
C THR A 335 0.21 -9.26 2.07
N PHE A 336 -1.03 -9.24 1.59
CA PHE A 336 -2.19 -9.49 2.43
C PHE A 336 -3.33 -10.20 1.72
N THR A 337 -4.22 -10.76 2.52
CA THR A 337 -5.57 -11.21 2.10
C THR A 337 -6.58 -10.63 3.07
N ALA A 338 -7.83 -10.52 2.65
CA ALA A 338 -8.89 -10.01 3.50
C ALA A 338 -10.21 -10.70 3.23
N VAL A 339 -11.01 -10.85 4.29
CA VAL A 339 -12.35 -11.41 4.25
C VAL A 339 -13.36 -10.31 4.60
N PRO A 340 -14.64 -10.45 4.21
CA PRO A 340 -15.66 -9.47 4.56
C PRO A 340 -15.78 -9.25 6.08
N GLY A 341 -16.26 -8.09 6.46
CA GLY A 341 -16.61 -7.75 7.84
C GLY A 341 -17.64 -6.63 7.90
N GLU A 342 -17.97 -6.19 9.11
CA GLU A 342 -18.90 -5.08 9.34
C GLU A 342 -18.33 -4.11 10.39
N ILE A 343 -18.40 -2.80 10.13
CA ILE A 343 -18.07 -1.77 11.13
C ILE A 343 -19.34 -1.36 11.86
N MET A 344 -19.37 -1.60 13.17
CA MET A 344 -20.53 -1.30 14.03
C MET A 344 -20.50 0.10 14.64
N GLY A 345 -19.36 0.79 14.52
CA GLY A 345 -19.15 2.14 15.03
C GLY A 345 -17.73 2.33 15.57
N VAL A 346 -17.56 3.36 16.39
CA VAL A 346 -16.27 3.68 17.02
C VAL A 346 -16.21 3.11 18.43
N ALA A 347 -15.07 2.52 18.79
CA ALA A 347 -14.83 1.98 20.13
C ALA A 347 -15.03 3.06 21.21
N PRO A 348 -15.61 2.70 22.37
CA PRO A 348 -15.69 3.62 23.50
C PRO A 348 -14.28 3.98 24.00
N GLU A 349 -14.12 5.13 24.65
CA GLU A 349 -12.86 5.47 25.31
C GLU A 349 -12.53 4.40 26.37
N ASP A 350 -11.36 3.75 26.28
CA ASP A 350 -10.93 2.81 27.31
C ASP A 350 -10.65 3.58 28.62
N PRO A 351 -11.46 3.38 29.69
CA PRO A 351 -11.26 4.09 30.94
C PRO A 351 -9.93 3.74 31.65
N LYS A 352 -9.15 2.77 31.14
CA LYS A 352 -7.85 2.37 31.69
C LYS A 352 -6.63 2.97 30.98
N ALA A 353 -6.82 3.69 29.88
CA ALA A 353 -5.72 4.30 29.12
C ALA A 353 -5.26 5.69 29.64
N GLN A 354 -5.81 6.16 30.78
CA GLN A 354 -5.42 7.41 31.47
C GLN A 354 -4.52 7.16 32.67
#